data_AF-I2NLA3-F1
#
_entry.id   AF-I2NLA3-F1
#
_cell.length_a   1.000
_cell.length_b   1.000
_cell.length_c   1.000
_cell.angle_alpha   90.00
_cell.angle_beta   90.00
_cell.angle_gamma   90.00
#
_symmetry.space_group_name_H-M   'P 1'
#
loop_
_entity.id
_entity.type
_entity.pdbx_description
1 polymer ?
#
loop_
_entity_poly.entity_id
_entity_poly.type
_entity_poly.pdbx_seq_one_letter_code
_entity_poly.pdbx_strand_id
1 'polypeptide(L)'
;MPLQRRLPKRGFKSLTAAANAEIRLSELNLLAVNEIDVLVLKQAGLVPTTVSNVKVIASGVLSKAVVLRGIKATKGAKAAIEAAGGKVEE
;
A
#
# COMPACT_ATOMS: atom_id res chain seq x y z
N MET A 1 28.62 -17.42 -26.78
CA MET A 1 28.43 -17.19 -25.32
C MET A 1 27.02 -16.66 -25.07
N PRO A 2 26.17 -17.38 -24.32
CA PRO A 2 24.83 -16.92 -23.94
C PRO A 2 24.85 -15.62 -23.12
N LEU A 3 23.85 -14.74 -23.28
CA LEU A 3 23.80 -13.41 -22.65
C LEU A 3 23.89 -13.47 -21.11
N GLN A 4 23.25 -14.45 -20.47
CA GLN A 4 23.30 -14.66 -19.02
C GLN A 4 24.71 -14.91 -18.45
N ARG A 5 25.66 -15.33 -19.30
CA ARG A 5 27.07 -15.55 -18.93
C ARG A 5 27.99 -14.37 -19.30
N ARG A 6 27.50 -13.44 -20.12
CA ARG A 6 28.24 -12.25 -20.57
C ARG A 6 28.11 -11.08 -19.60
N LEU A 7 27.00 -11.01 -18.87
CA LEU A 7 26.72 -9.92 -17.92
C LEU A 7 27.16 -10.30 -16.50
N PRO A 8 27.71 -9.35 -15.71
CA PRO A 8 28.07 -9.62 -14.32
C PRO A 8 26.82 -9.76 -13.44
N LYS A 9 26.93 -10.54 -12.36
CA LYS A 9 25.90 -10.57 -11.32
C LYS A 9 25.80 -9.19 -10.66
N ARG A 10 24.58 -8.72 -10.42
CA ARG A 10 24.27 -7.42 -9.79
C ARG A 10 23.09 -7.57 -8.85
N GLY A 11 23.11 -6.81 -7.77
CA GLY A 11 22.03 -6.74 -6.78
C GLY A 11 22.08 -7.82 -5.70
N PHE A 12 21.09 -7.75 -4.81
CA PHE A 12 20.82 -8.72 -3.74
C PHE A 12 19.32 -8.75 -3.47
N LYS A 13 18.82 -9.80 -2.82
CA LYS A 13 17.41 -9.90 -2.42
C LYS A 13 17.26 -9.42 -0.98
N SER A 14 16.47 -8.37 -0.76
CA SER A 14 16.16 -7.91 0.60
C SER A 14 15.23 -8.89 1.32
N LEU A 15 15.55 -9.21 2.58
CA LEU A 15 14.73 -10.07 3.44
C LEU A 15 13.44 -9.39 3.90
N THR A 16 13.45 -8.07 4.03
CA THR A 16 12.29 -7.29 4.51
C THR A 16 11.29 -6.97 3.41
N ALA A 17 11.64 -7.16 2.14
CA ALA A 17 10.77 -6.85 1.02
C ALA A 17 9.45 -7.63 1.05
N ALA A 18 9.48 -8.87 1.53
CA ALA A 18 8.27 -9.71 1.65
C ALA A 18 7.30 -9.25 2.75
N ALA A 19 7.77 -8.42 3.69
CA ALA A 19 6.96 -7.90 4.79
C ALA A 19 6.29 -6.55 4.46
N ASN A 20 6.51 -6.01 3.26
CA ASN A 20 5.96 -4.74 2.79
C ASN A 20 4.87 -5.00 1.75
N ALA A 21 3.73 -4.33 1.88
CA ALA A 21 2.69 -4.30 0.87
C ALA A 21 2.37 -2.87 0.43
N GLU A 22 1.91 -2.75 -0.82
CA GLU A 22 1.36 -1.54 -1.38
C GLU A 22 -0.15 -1.70 -1.58
N ILE A 23 -0.89 -0.60 -1.41
CA ILE A 23 -2.35 -0.57 -1.59
C ILE A 23 -2.73 0.61 -2.46
N ARG A 24 -3.68 0.38 -3.36
CA ARG A 24 -4.21 1.39 -4.28
C ARG A 24 -5.43 2.10 -3.71
N LEU A 25 -5.67 3.33 -4.15
CA LEU A 25 -6.87 4.09 -3.77
C LEU A 25 -8.16 3.42 -4.26
N SER A 26 -8.11 2.72 -5.39
CA SER A 26 -9.24 1.92 -5.90
C SER A 26 -9.63 0.78 -4.97
N GLU A 27 -8.65 0.11 -4.35
CA GLU A 27 -8.87 -1.00 -3.42
C GLU A 27 -9.51 -0.50 -2.11
N LEU A 28 -9.17 0.73 -1.69
CA LEU A 28 -9.80 1.37 -0.53
C LEU A 28 -11.30 1.63 -0.73
N ASN A 29 -11.76 1.87 -1.96
CA ASN A 29 -13.20 2.05 -2.22
C ASN A 29 -14.02 0.77 -2.01
N LEU A 30 -13.40 -0.41 -2.15
CA LEU A 30 -14.08 -1.69 -1.97
C LEU A 30 -14.40 -1.96 -0.50
N LEU A 31 -13.71 -1.27 0.41
CA LEU A 31 -13.95 -1.38 1.84
C LEU A 31 -15.23 -0.63 2.21
N ALA A 32 -16.04 -1.28 3.05
CA ALA A 32 -17.25 -0.69 3.64
C ALA A 32 -16.95 0.05 4.96
N VAL A 33 -15.68 0.05 5.39
CA VAL A 33 -15.24 0.60 6.68
C VAL A 33 -14.54 1.93 6.43
N ASN A 34 -14.89 2.94 7.24
CA ASN A 34 -14.31 4.28 7.14
C ASN A 34 -12.95 4.38 7.84
N GLU A 35 -12.72 3.57 8.89
CA GLU A 35 -11.42 3.46 9.56
C GLU A 35 -10.63 2.30 8.99
N ILE A 36 -9.41 2.57 8.51
CA ILE A 36 -8.56 1.58 7.87
C ILE A 36 -7.29 1.42 8.68
N ASP A 37 -7.18 0.22 9.26
CA ASP A 37 -6.01 -0.29 9.96
C ASP A 37 -5.46 -1.51 9.21
N VAL A 38 -4.21 -1.89 9.51
CA VAL A 38 -3.54 -3.07 8.95
C VAL A 38 -4.35 -4.35 9.19
N LEU A 39 -5.05 -4.45 10.32
CA LEU A 39 -5.93 -5.59 10.62
C LEU A 39 -7.14 -5.65 9.67
N VAL A 40 -7.78 -4.52 9.40
CA VAL A 40 -8.92 -4.43 8.48
C VAL A 40 -8.50 -4.82 7.07
N LEU A 41 -7.31 -4.38 6.64
CA LEU A 41 -6.75 -4.72 5.34
C LEU A 41 -6.43 -6.21 5.18
N LYS A 42 -5.99 -6.87 6.27
CA LYS A 42 -5.78 -8.32 6.31
C LYS A 42 -7.11 -9.08 6.27
N GLN A 43 -8.11 -8.62 7.03
CA GLN A 43 -9.45 -9.22 7.03
C GLN A 43 -10.14 -9.12 5.67
N ALA A 44 -9.94 -8.00 4.96
CA ALA A 44 -10.46 -7.80 3.61
C ALA A 44 -9.71 -8.61 2.54
N GLY A 45 -8.62 -9.31 2.90
CA GLY A 45 -7.82 -10.08 1.95
C GLY A 45 -7.00 -9.24 0.96
N LEU A 46 -6.92 -7.92 1.17
CA LEU A 46 -6.14 -7.02 0.31
C LEU A 46 -4.64 -7.12 0.59
N VAL A 47 -4.27 -7.54 1.81
CA VAL A 47 -2.88 -7.69 2.24
C VAL A 47 -2.65 -9.08 2.84
N PRO A 48 -1.53 -9.75 2.49
CA PRO A 48 -1.15 -11.02 3.12
C PRO A 48 -0.95 -10.90 4.63
N THR A 49 -1.26 -11.96 5.37
CA THR A 49 -1.14 -11.98 6.84
C THR A 49 0.27 -11.74 7.36
N THR A 50 1.28 -12.08 6.55
CA THR A 50 2.72 -11.94 6.85
C THR A 50 3.25 -10.51 6.75
N VAL A 51 2.48 -9.59 6.17
CA VAL A 51 2.91 -8.21 5.96
C VAL A 51 2.79 -7.42 7.27
N SER A 52 3.81 -6.63 7.56
CA SER A 52 3.85 -5.73 8.72
C SER A 52 3.76 -4.25 8.32
N ASN A 53 4.26 -3.89 7.15
CA ASN A 53 4.26 -2.51 6.68
C ASN A 53 3.36 -2.35 5.45
N VAL A 54 2.48 -1.37 5.49
CA VAL A 54 1.58 -1.04 4.38
C VAL A 54 1.86 0.39 3.91
N LYS A 55 1.90 0.57 2.59
CA LYS A 55 2.04 1.89 1.97
C LYS A 55 0.93 2.15 0.94
N VAL A 56 0.22 3.27 1.08
CA VAL A 56 -0.82 3.68 0.13
C VAL A 56 -0.22 4.50 -1.02
N ILE A 57 -0.48 4.04 -2.24
CA ILE A 57 -0.02 4.67 -3.49
C ILE A 57 -1.18 5.35 -4.21
N ALA A 58 -0.87 6.48 -4.87
CA ALA A 58 -1.84 7.22 -5.68
C ALA A 58 -2.10 6.48 -6.99
N SER A 59 -3.03 5.53 -6.96
CA SER A 59 -3.48 4.79 -8.14
C SER A 59 -4.99 4.59 -8.06
N GLY A 60 -5.72 5.21 -8.99
CA GLY A 60 -7.18 5.25 -9.02
C GLY A 60 -7.78 6.51 -8.36
N VAL A 61 -9.11 6.54 -8.30
CA VAL A 61 -9.89 7.64 -7.71
C VAL A 61 -10.45 7.16 -6.37
N LEU A 62 -10.37 7.99 -5.34
CA LEU A 62 -11.03 7.74 -4.06
C LEU A 62 -12.33 8.53 -4.01
N SER A 63 -13.45 7.85 -3.75
CA SER A 63 -14.79 8.47 -3.73
C SER A 63 -15.38 8.57 -2.32
N LYS A 64 -14.74 7.91 -1.35
CA LYS A 64 -15.19 7.83 0.04
C LYS A 64 -14.23 8.57 0.96
N ALA A 65 -14.77 9.19 2.01
CA ALA A 65 -13.99 9.71 3.12
C ALA A 65 -13.43 8.54 3.94
N VAL A 66 -12.11 8.47 4.04
CA VAL A 66 -11.40 7.37 4.69
C VAL A 66 -10.43 7.90 5.73
N VAL A 67 -10.39 7.28 6.90
CA VAL A 67 -9.43 7.54 7.97
C VAL A 67 -8.38 6.43 7.96
N LEU A 68 -7.14 6.76 7.59
CA LEU A 68 -6.01 5.83 7.70
C LEU A 68 -5.39 5.95 9.09
N ARG A 69 -5.18 4.83 9.81
CA ARG A 69 -4.47 4.79 11.09
C ARG A 69 -3.18 4.00 10.98
N GLY A 70 -2.04 4.62 11.32
CA GLY A 70 -0.74 3.93 11.39
C GLY A 70 -0.21 3.43 10.03
N ILE A 71 -0.76 3.92 8.92
CA ILE A 71 -0.41 3.51 7.55
C ILE A 71 0.31 4.65 6.84
N LYS A 72 1.42 4.34 6.19
CA LYS A 72 2.18 5.33 5.41
C LYS A 72 1.48 5.60 4.09
N ALA A 73 1.25 6.87 3.78
CA ALA A 73 0.73 7.28 2.47
C ALA A 73 1.78 8.07 1.67
N THR A 74 1.83 7.85 0.36
CA THR A 74 2.60 8.69 -0.57
C THR A 74 2.05 10.11 -0.61
N LYS A 75 2.87 11.09 -1.03
CA LYS A 75 2.45 12.50 -1.12
C LYS A 75 1.18 12.68 -1.97
N GLY A 76 1.12 12.03 -3.13
CA GLY A 76 -0.06 12.07 -4.00
C GLY A 76 -1.28 11.36 -3.39
N ALA A 77 -1.08 10.29 -2.62
CA ALA A 77 -2.17 9.59 -1.96
C ALA A 77 -2.73 10.40 -0.79
N LYS A 78 -1.88 11.05 0.03
CA LYS A 78 -2.33 11.96 1.10
C LYS A 78 -3.24 13.06 0.53
N ALA A 79 -2.79 13.72 -0.54
CA ALA A 79 -3.58 14.77 -1.19
C ALA A 79 -4.94 14.27 -1.73
N ALA A 80 -4.97 13.07 -2.33
CA ALA A 80 -6.21 12.47 -2.82
C ALA A 80 -7.18 12.07 -1.68
N ILE A 81 -6.64 11.61 -0.54
CA ILE A 81 -7.44 11.24 0.63
C ILE A 81 -8.02 12.49 1.30
N GLU A 82 -7.23 13.54 1.47
CA GLU A 82 -7.68 14.81 2.02
C GLU A 82 -8.73 15.48 1.12
N ALA A 83 -8.55 15.43 -0.21
CA ALA A 83 -9.54 15.93 -1.16
C ALA A 83 -10.88 15.17 -1.10
N ALA A 84 -10.85 13.88 -0.73
CA ALA A 84 -12.06 13.09 -0.49
C ALA A 84 -12.66 13.29 0.91
N GLY A 85 -12.12 14.21 1.72
CA GLY A 85 -12.57 14.47 3.10
C GLY A 85 -12.10 13.43 4.12
N GLY A 86 -11.09 12.63 3.77
CA GLY A 86 -10.45 11.66 4.66
C GLY A 86 -9.36 12.27 5.52
N LYS A 87 -8.85 11.49 6.48
CA LYS A 87 -7.78 11.90 7.41
C LYS A 87 -6.69 10.84 7.46
N VAL A 88 -5.44 11.25 7.54
CA VAL A 88 -4.31 10.34 7.77
C VAL A 88 -3.80 10.59 9.18
N GLU A 89 -4.05 9.65 10.09
CA GLU A 89 -3.50 9.62 11.43
C GLU A 89 -2.21 8.80 11.39
N GLU A 90 -1.07 9.47 11.55
CA GLU A 90 0.28 8.88 11.49
C GLU A 90 0.57 7.92 12.65
#